data_AF-A0A963TIQ6-F1
#
_entry.id   AF-A0A963TIQ6-F1
#
_cell.length_a   1.000
_cell.length_b   1.000
_cell.length_c   1.000
_cell.angle_alpha   90.00
_cell.angle_beta   90.00
_cell.angle_gamma   90.00
#
_symmetry.space_group_name_H-M   'P 1'
#
loop_
_entity.id
_entity.type
_entity.pdbx_description
1 polymer ?
#
loop_
_entity_poly.entity_id
_entity_poly.type
_entity_poly.pdbx_seq_one_letter_code
_entity_poly.pdbx_strand_id
1 'polypeptide(L)'
;AFVLAKVIRGRAREAMFLLVILPFWSNSLVRIFSWAIVLRGNGVLSGLIDAILPWDVRINLMFSPTAIVIGLVHSYLPYVILTSYLALQAIDDSLIEAARSLGARRRTILLRLILPLAAPGIIAGAVLIFVPVVGSFMEPRLLGGRLGTYYGTVIEDQFVAVFNWPLGAALSFVLLAVILTILALASPALRRSQR
;
A
#
# COMPACT_ATOMS: atom_id res chain seq x y z
N ALA A 1 -9.79 1.17 6.42
CA ALA A 1 -10.20 2.60 6.34
C ALA A 1 -11.70 2.81 6.57
N PHE A 2 -12.60 2.29 5.74
CA PHE A 2 -14.06 2.50 5.90
C PHE A 2 -14.61 2.12 7.27
N VAL A 3 -14.28 0.93 7.76
CA VAL A 3 -14.70 0.45 9.08
C VAL A 3 -14.22 1.39 10.19
N LEU A 4 -12.96 1.84 10.13
CA LEU A 4 -12.38 2.80 11.07
C LEU A 4 -13.12 4.15 11.06
N ALA A 5 -13.44 4.66 9.87
CA ALA A 5 -14.05 5.98 9.71
C ALA A 5 -15.54 6.00 10.09
N LYS A 6 -16.31 5.00 9.64
CA LYS A 6 -17.79 5.07 9.63
C LYS A 6 -18.49 4.00 10.49
N VAL A 7 -17.78 3.00 11.00
CA VAL A 7 -18.40 1.89 11.78
C VAL A 7 -17.99 1.92 13.25
N ILE A 8 -16.68 2.02 13.52
CA ILE A 8 -16.16 1.92 14.89
C ILE A 8 -16.04 3.32 15.52
N ARG A 9 -16.43 3.46 16.80
CA ARG A 9 -16.32 4.69 17.60
C ARG A 9 -15.64 4.41 18.95
N GLY A 10 -15.06 5.45 19.58
CA GLY A 10 -14.43 5.36 20.90
C GLY A 10 -13.15 4.50 20.94
N ARG A 11 -12.89 3.86 22.10
CA ARG A 11 -11.66 3.09 22.39
C ARG A 11 -11.35 1.98 21.37
N ALA A 12 -12.36 1.35 20.78
CA ALA A 12 -12.15 0.32 19.76
C ALA A 12 -11.53 0.89 18.46
N ARG A 13 -11.81 2.16 18.13
CA ARG A 13 -11.21 2.85 16.99
C ARG A 13 -9.73 3.11 17.26
N GLU A 14 -9.41 3.58 18.47
CA GLU A 14 -8.04 3.81 18.92
C GLU A 14 -7.21 2.52 18.89
N ALA A 15 -7.75 1.42 19.44
CA ALA A 15 -7.09 0.12 19.41
C ALA A 15 -6.81 -0.38 17.97
N MET A 16 -7.77 -0.21 17.06
CA MET A 16 -7.58 -0.58 15.65
C MET A 16 -6.57 0.32 14.94
N PHE A 17 -6.53 1.63 15.26
CA PHE A 17 -5.47 2.51 14.77
C PHE A 17 -4.09 2.10 15.28
N LEU A 18 -3.98 1.76 16.57
CA LEU A 18 -2.75 1.24 17.15
C LEU A 18 -2.30 -0.02 16.42
N LEU A 19 -3.20 -0.98 16.15
CA LEU A 19 -2.89 -2.19 15.37
C LEU A 19 -2.37 -1.89 13.96
N VAL A 20 -2.97 -0.91 13.27
CA VAL A 20 -2.54 -0.51 11.93
C VAL A 20 -1.17 0.17 11.93
N ILE A 21 -0.89 0.98 12.96
CA ILE A 21 0.36 1.75 13.07
C ILE A 21 1.48 0.90 13.69
N LEU A 22 1.16 -0.12 14.49
CA LEU A 22 2.12 -1.02 15.16
C LEU A 22 3.27 -1.49 14.25
N PRO A 23 3.06 -1.97 13.00
CA PRO A 23 4.16 -2.40 12.14
C PRO A 23 5.14 -1.28 11.71
N PHE A 24 4.84 -0.02 12.00
CA PHE A 24 5.75 1.11 11.73
C PHE A 24 6.75 1.34 12.85
N TRP A 25 6.44 0.86 14.06
CA TRP A 25 7.36 0.98 15.20
C TRP A 25 8.57 0.04 15.06
N SER A 26 8.46 -0.97 14.19
CA SER A 26 9.57 -1.86 13.85
C SER A 26 10.41 -1.32 12.69
N ASN A 27 11.69 -1.70 12.67
CA ASN A 27 12.60 -1.39 11.57
C ASN A 27 12.14 -2.05 10.25
N SER A 28 12.26 -1.32 9.12
CA SER A 28 11.82 -1.80 7.80
C SER A 28 12.55 -3.07 7.35
N LEU A 29 13.87 -3.18 7.57
CA LEU A 29 14.64 -4.37 7.20
C LEU A 29 14.18 -5.59 7.98
N VAL A 30 13.98 -5.44 9.30
CA VAL A 30 13.46 -6.52 10.16
C VAL A 30 12.13 -7.02 9.62
N ARG A 31 11.23 -6.11 9.25
CA ARG A 31 9.92 -6.43 8.68
C ARG A 31 10.01 -7.21 7.36
N ILE A 32 10.93 -6.83 6.48
CA ILE A 32 11.15 -7.51 5.21
C ILE A 32 11.74 -8.92 5.44
N PHE A 33 12.70 -9.08 6.33
CA PHE A 33 13.23 -10.40 6.69
C PHE A 33 12.20 -11.29 7.37
N SER A 34 11.33 -10.73 8.23
CA SER A 34 10.20 -11.45 8.80
C SER A 34 9.29 -11.99 7.69
N TRP A 35 8.97 -11.19 6.68
CA TRP A 35 8.22 -11.67 5.52
C TRP A 35 8.98 -12.73 4.71
N ALA A 36 10.30 -12.61 4.56
CA ALA A 36 11.09 -13.65 3.92
C ALA A 36 10.98 -15.01 4.65
N ILE A 37 10.97 -15.01 6.00
CA ILE A 37 10.76 -16.23 6.80
C ILE A 37 9.33 -16.78 6.65
N VAL A 38 8.34 -15.90 6.55
CA VAL A 38 6.93 -16.32 6.36
C VAL A 38 6.71 -16.93 4.98
N LEU A 39 7.28 -16.34 3.93
CA LEU A 39 6.99 -16.67 2.53
C LEU A 39 7.89 -17.75 1.91
N ARG A 40 9.01 -18.08 2.56
CA ARG A 40 9.88 -19.18 2.10
C ARG A 40 9.18 -20.54 2.20
N GLY A 41 9.58 -21.47 1.34
CA GLY A 41 9.14 -22.87 1.43
C GLY A 41 9.53 -23.50 2.78
N ASN A 42 8.62 -24.27 3.36
CA ASN A 42 8.69 -24.79 4.74
C ASN A 42 8.82 -23.69 5.81
N GLY A 43 8.42 -22.45 5.48
CA GLY A 43 8.30 -21.35 6.43
C GLY A 43 7.00 -21.38 7.23
N VAL A 44 6.70 -20.25 7.89
CA VAL A 44 5.51 -20.12 8.75
C VAL A 44 4.22 -20.32 7.96
N LEU A 45 4.13 -19.74 6.76
CA LEU A 45 2.90 -19.83 5.96
C LEU A 45 2.62 -21.27 5.53
N SER A 46 3.62 -21.99 5.03
CA SER A 46 3.46 -23.41 4.68
C SER A 46 3.10 -24.25 5.89
N GLY A 47 3.76 -24.04 7.04
CA GLY A 47 3.44 -24.81 8.25
C GLY A 47 2.02 -24.57 8.77
N LEU A 48 1.49 -23.35 8.65
CA LEU A 48 0.09 -23.06 8.98
C LEU A 48 -0.89 -23.71 8.00
N ILE A 49 -0.54 -23.78 6.72
CA ILE A 49 -1.36 -24.42 5.69
C ILE A 49 -1.38 -25.93 5.91
N ASP A 50 -0.23 -26.56 6.14
CA ASP A 50 -0.11 -27.99 6.39
C ASP A 50 -0.85 -28.43 7.67
N ALA A 51 -0.99 -27.53 8.65
CA ALA A 51 -1.77 -27.78 9.86
C ALA A 51 -3.28 -27.76 9.65
N ILE A 52 -3.78 -27.10 8.60
CA ILE A 52 -5.21 -26.90 8.35
C ILE A 52 -5.68 -27.77 7.16
N LEU A 53 -4.86 -27.92 6.14
CA LEU A 53 -5.19 -28.67 4.93
C LEU A 53 -4.65 -30.11 5.03
N PRO A 54 -5.50 -31.13 4.76
CA PRO A 54 -5.09 -32.53 4.79
C PRO A 54 -4.25 -32.97 3.57
N TRP A 55 -3.86 -32.06 2.67
CA TRP A 55 -3.10 -32.35 1.45
C TRP A 55 -1.77 -31.60 1.44
N ASP A 56 -0.70 -32.22 0.91
CA ASP A 56 0.66 -31.65 0.86
C ASP A 56 0.72 -30.51 -0.18
N VAL A 57 0.39 -29.28 0.25
CA VAL A 57 0.44 -28.08 -0.60
C VAL A 57 1.73 -27.31 -0.30
N ARG A 58 2.77 -27.58 -1.10
CA ARG A 58 4.05 -26.87 -0.98
C ARG A 58 3.95 -25.48 -1.59
N ILE A 59 3.63 -24.48 -0.77
CA ILE A 59 3.65 -23.07 -1.17
C ILE A 59 5.03 -22.47 -0.86
N ASN A 60 5.74 -22.03 -1.89
CA ASN A 60 6.92 -21.18 -1.76
C ASN A 60 6.71 -19.92 -2.60
N LEU A 61 6.51 -18.80 -1.93
CA LEU A 61 6.32 -17.50 -2.59
C LEU A 61 7.60 -16.67 -2.60
N MET A 62 8.65 -17.06 -1.88
CA MET A 62 9.90 -16.33 -1.85
C MET A 62 10.54 -16.27 -3.25
N PHE A 63 11.21 -15.16 -3.54
CA PHE A 63 11.82 -14.87 -4.85
C PHE A 63 10.82 -14.82 -6.00
N SER A 64 9.60 -14.32 -5.73
CA SER A 64 8.55 -14.14 -6.73
C SER A 64 8.02 -12.71 -6.72
N PRO A 65 7.41 -12.24 -7.84
CA PRO A 65 6.70 -10.97 -7.87
C PRO A 65 5.61 -10.86 -6.80
N THR A 66 4.98 -11.98 -6.44
CA THR A 66 3.96 -12.03 -5.40
C THR A 66 4.53 -11.67 -4.03
N ALA A 67 5.72 -12.18 -3.68
CA ALA A 67 6.36 -11.80 -2.42
C ALA A 67 6.72 -10.32 -2.36
N ILE A 68 7.17 -9.75 -3.49
CA ILE A 68 7.46 -8.31 -3.60
C ILE A 68 6.17 -7.51 -3.34
N VAL A 69 5.06 -7.88 -3.98
CA VAL A 69 3.77 -7.21 -3.78
C VAL A 69 3.31 -7.32 -2.33
N ILE A 70 3.43 -8.49 -1.68
CA ILE A 70 3.09 -8.65 -0.26
C ILE A 70 3.92 -7.71 0.62
N GLY A 71 5.24 -7.66 0.39
CA GLY A 71 6.14 -6.77 1.12
C GLY A 71 5.77 -5.30 0.95
N LEU A 72 5.56 -4.86 -0.29
CA LEU A 72 5.15 -3.48 -0.61
C LEU A 72 3.80 -3.14 0.01
N VAL A 73 2.79 -4.01 -0.15
CA VAL A 73 1.46 -3.80 0.44
C VAL A 73 1.62 -3.66 1.95
N HIS A 74 2.33 -4.56 2.63
CA HIS A 74 2.54 -4.47 4.07
C HIS A 74 3.27 -3.18 4.49
N SER A 75 4.30 -2.79 3.74
CA SER A 75 5.08 -1.57 4.01
C SER A 75 4.25 -0.29 3.88
N TYR A 76 3.33 -0.24 2.91
CA TYR A 76 2.60 0.98 2.60
C TYR A 76 1.13 0.99 3.06
N LEU A 77 0.59 -0.14 3.51
CA LEU A 77 -0.80 -0.31 3.94
C LEU A 77 -1.23 0.74 4.97
N PRO A 78 -0.45 1.07 6.01
CA PRO A 78 -0.89 2.06 7.01
C PRO A 78 -1.00 3.48 6.44
N TYR A 79 -0.15 3.87 5.49
CA TYR A 79 -0.29 5.15 4.80
C TYR A 79 -1.57 5.20 3.95
N VAL A 80 -1.88 4.11 3.23
CA VAL A 80 -3.14 4.01 2.44
C VAL A 80 -4.35 4.08 3.38
N ILE A 81 -4.31 3.37 4.50
CA ILE A 81 -5.39 3.38 5.48
C ILE A 81 -5.58 4.78 6.05
N LEU A 82 -4.49 5.48 6.41
CA LEU A 82 -4.54 6.83 6.98
C LEU A 82 -5.12 7.84 5.99
N THR A 83 -4.56 7.90 4.79
CA THR A 83 -5.03 8.82 3.73
C THR A 83 -6.50 8.57 3.37
N SER A 84 -6.88 7.30 3.20
CA SER A 84 -8.27 6.92 2.92
C SER A 84 -9.20 7.20 4.11
N TYR A 85 -8.72 7.01 5.35
CA TYR A 85 -9.48 7.31 6.56
C TYR A 85 -9.82 8.80 6.64
N LEU A 86 -8.84 9.68 6.42
CA LEU A 86 -9.04 11.12 6.44
C LEU A 86 -10.06 11.56 5.37
N ALA A 87 -9.95 11.03 4.16
CA ALA A 87 -10.91 11.29 3.08
C ALA A 87 -12.33 10.85 3.45
N LEU A 88 -12.48 9.70 4.08
CA LEU A 88 -13.77 9.18 4.52
C LEU A 88 -14.33 9.96 5.72
N GLN A 89 -13.48 10.42 6.63
CA GLN A 89 -13.90 11.18 7.81
C GLN A 89 -14.39 12.58 7.46
N ALA A 90 -13.88 13.17 6.37
CA ALA A 90 -14.31 14.46 5.88
C ALA A 90 -15.75 14.48 5.33
N ILE A 91 -16.33 13.31 5.02
CA ILE A 91 -17.73 13.21 4.58
C ILE A 91 -18.65 13.46 5.78
N ASP A 92 -19.54 14.43 5.67
CA ASP A 92 -20.57 14.70 6.68
C ASP A 92 -21.52 13.49 6.87
N ASP A 93 -21.72 13.08 8.12
CA ASP A 93 -22.62 12.00 8.49
C ASP A 93 -24.10 12.38 8.20
N SER A 94 -24.44 13.68 8.17
CA SER A 94 -25.79 14.18 7.83
C SER A 94 -26.25 13.75 6.43
N LEU A 95 -25.33 13.70 5.45
CA LEU A 95 -25.62 13.23 4.09
C LEU A 95 -26.00 11.74 4.07
N ILE A 96 -25.33 10.96 4.92
CA ILE A 96 -25.59 9.53 5.06
C ILE A 96 -26.94 9.30 5.74
N GLU A 97 -27.27 10.09 6.76
CA GLU A 97 -28.56 10.06 7.46
C GLU A 97 -29.72 10.46 6.54
N ALA A 98 -29.57 11.55 5.79
CA ALA A 98 -30.55 11.98 4.80
C ALA A 98 -30.81 10.87 3.76
N ALA A 99 -29.76 10.29 3.18
CA ALA A 99 -29.91 9.20 2.21
C ALA A 99 -30.67 8.00 2.80
N ARG A 100 -30.45 7.65 4.08
CA ARG A 100 -31.21 6.60 4.77
C ARG A 100 -32.69 6.98 4.95
N SER A 101 -32.97 8.22 5.33
CA SER A 101 -34.35 8.74 5.49
C SER A 101 -35.12 8.70 4.16
N LEU A 102 -34.44 8.85 3.03
CA LEU A 102 -35.02 8.71 1.68
C LEU A 102 -35.14 7.24 1.21
N GLY A 103 -34.88 6.27 2.09
CA GLY A 103 -35.00 4.84 1.80
C GLY A 103 -33.81 4.20 1.07
N ALA A 104 -32.67 4.90 0.96
CA ALA A 104 -31.50 4.33 0.31
C ALA A 104 -30.91 3.15 1.11
N ARG A 105 -30.67 2.03 0.42
CA ARG A 105 -30.02 0.85 1.01
C ARG A 105 -28.52 1.10 1.22
N ARG A 106 -27.91 0.35 2.16
CA ARG A 106 -26.47 0.46 2.51
C ARG A 106 -25.53 0.40 1.29
N ARG A 107 -25.81 -0.50 0.33
CA ARG A 107 -25.01 -0.63 -0.91
C ARG A 107 -25.11 0.63 -1.77
N THR A 108 -26.30 1.21 -1.88
CA THR A 108 -26.53 2.45 -2.64
C THR A 108 -25.77 3.61 -2.02
N ILE A 109 -25.84 3.75 -0.69
CA ILE A 109 -25.10 4.78 0.05
C ILE A 109 -23.59 4.61 -0.15
N LEU A 110 -23.07 3.39 -0.05
CA LEU A 110 -21.65 3.13 -0.25
C LEU A 110 -21.19 3.49 -1.67
N LEU A 111 -21.87 2.95 -2.68
CA LEU A 111 -21.42 3.05 -4.08
C LEU A 111 -21.72 4.40 -4.73
N ARG A 112 -22.83 5.06 -4.37
CA ARG A 112 -23.29 6.30 -5.01
C ARG A 112 -23.03 7.57 -4.21
N LEU A 113 -22.71 7.45 -2.91
CA LEU A 113 -22.46 8.61 -2.05
C LEU A 113 -21.06 8.57 -1.45
N ILE A 114 -20.76 7.55 -0.65
CA ILE A 114 -19.49 7.51 0.11
C ILE A 114 -18.28 7.33 -0.80
N LEU A 115 -18.30 6.35 -1.71
CA LEU A 115 -17.16 6.09 -2.58
C LEU A 115 -16.88 7.26 -3.53
N PRO A 116 -17.86 7.86 -4.24
CA PRO A 116 -17.60 9.03 -5.08
C PRO A 116 -17.08 10.23 -4.30
N LEU A 117 -17.60 10.49 -3.09
CA LEU A 117 -17.13 11.61 -2.26
C LEU A 117 -15.72 11.38 -1.69
N ALA A 118 -15.39 10.14 -1.31
CA ALA A 118 -14.05 9.81 -0.80
C ALA A 118 -13.02 9.55 -1.91
N ALA A 119 -13.46 9.17 -3.11
CA ALA A 119 -12.62 8.73 -4.21
C ALA A 119 -11.45 9.68 -4.48
N PRO A 120 -11.64 11.01 -4.48
CA PRO A 120 -10.52 11.86 -4.80
C PRO A 120 -9.45 11.98 -3.71
N GLY A 121 -9.87 11.95 -2.44
CA GLY A 121 -8.93 11.90 -1.32
C GLY A 121 -8.17 10.57 -1.31
N ILE A 122 -8.84 9.48 -1.69
CA ILE A 122 -8.21 8.16 -1.88
C ILE A 122 -7.22 8.20 -3.05
N ILE A 123 -7.58 8.81 -4.18
CA ILE A 123 -6.71 8.96 -5.35
C ILE A 123 -5.49 9.82 -5.00
N ALA A 124 -5.68 10.93 -4.28
CA ALA A 124 -4.58 11.76 -3.80
C ALA A 124 -3.62 10.97 -2.90
N GLY A 125 -4.15 10.16 -1.98
CA GLY A 125 -3.37 9.27 -1.14
C GLY A 125 -2.61 8.21 -1.95
N ALA A 126 -3.27 7.59 -2.94
CA ALA A 126 -2.64 6.61 -3.81
C ALA A 126 -1.48 7.20 -4.62
N VAL A 127 -1.67 8.43 -5.15
CA VAL A 127 -0.63 9.17 -5.86
C VAL A 127 0.55 9.52 -4.95
N LEU A 128 0.30 9.90 -3.69
CA LEU A 128 1.34 10.18 -2.70
C LEU A 128 2.21 8.94 -2.40
N ILE A 129 1.58 7.77 -2.36
CA ILE A 129 2.23 6.49 -2.03
C ILE A 129 2.90 5.86 -3.26
N PHE A 130 2.42 6.16 -4.46
CA PHE A 130 3.03 5.72 -5.71
C PHE A 130 4.50 6.13 -5.81
N VAL A 131 4.84 7.36 -5.42
CA VAL A 131 6.20 7.91 -5.50
C VAL A 131 7.22 7.03 -4.75
N PRO A 132 7.08 6.76 -3.44
CA PRO A 132 8.03 5.91 -2.73
C PRO A 132 7.98 4.44 -3.17
N VAL A 133 6.82 3.92 -3.63
CA VAL A 133 6.71 2.54 -4.12
C VAL A 133 7.55 2.32 -5.39
N VAL A 134 7.50 3.25 -6.34
CA VAL A 134 8.27 3.16 -7.59
C VAL A 134 9.78 3.24 -7.34
N GLY A 135 10.19 4.04 -6.36
CA GLY A 135 11.59 4.17 -5.94
C GLY A 135 12.06 3.08 -4.98
N SER A 136 11.17 2.18 -4.53
CA SER A 136 11.57 1.12 -3.59
C SER A 136 12.56 0.15 -4.24
N PHE A 137 13.59 -0.18 -3.48
CA PHE A 137 14.59 -1.18 -3.83
C PHE A 137 14.69 -2.31 -2.80
N MET A 138 14.37 -2.06 -1.53
CA MET A 138 14.54 -3.05 -0.45
C MET A 138 13.61 -4.25 -0.61
N GLU A 139 12.31 -4.04 -0.79
CA GLU A 139 11.35 -5.13 -0.96
C GLU A 139 11.63 -5.96 -2.22
N PRO A 140 11.84 -5.36 -3.42
CA PRO A 140 12.20 -6.14 -4.60
C PRO A 140 13.52 -6.91 -4.45
N ARG A 141 14.56 -6.27 -3.90
CA ARG A 141 15.89 -6.89 -3.71
C ARG A 141 15.81 -8.12 -2.81
N LEU A 142 15.16 -7.99 -1.66
CA LEU A 142 15.18 -9.02 -0.62
C LEU A 142 14.13 -10.11 -0.84
N LEU A 143 12.93 -9.75 -1.33
CA LEU A 143 11.83 -10.70 -1.50
C LEU A 143 11.74 -11.27 -2.92
N GLY A 144 12.24 -10.53 -3.92
CA GLY A 144 12.18 -10.90 -5.33
C GLY A 144 13.39 -11.69 -5.83
N GLY A 145 14.56 -11.54 -5.20
CA GLY A 145 15.80 -12.18 -5.65
C GLY A 145 16.11 -11.80 -7.10
N ARG A 146 16.27 -12.80 -7.98
CA ARG A 146 16.51 -12.56 -9.42
C ARG A 146 15.34 -11.91 -10.15
N LEU A 147 14.12 -12.09 -9.67
CA LEU A 147 12.91 -11.43 -10.20
C LEU A 147 12.69 -10.04 -9.60
N GLY A 148 13.58 -9.61 -8.70
CA GLY A 148 13.56 -8.33 -8.03
C GLY A 148 14.18 -7.16 -8.80
N THR A 149 14.45 -7.31 -10.10
CA THR A 149 15.05 -6.25 -10.92
C THR A 149 13.99 -5.25 -11.36
N TYR A 150 13.88 -4.15 -10.61
CA TYR A 150 13.03 -3.00 -10.90
C TYR A 150 13.87 -1.71 -10.97
N TYR A 151 13.26 -0.59 -11.38
CA TYR A 151 13.96 0.69 -11.52
C TYR A 151 14.76 1.10 -10.28
N GLY A 152 14.14 1.04 -9.09
CA GLY A 152 14.80 1.37 -7.83
C GLY A 152 16.05 0.53 -7.58
N THR A 153 15.99 -0.78 -7.79
CA THR A 153 17.14 -1.68 -7.62
C THR A 153 18.24 -1.43 -8.66
N VAL A 154 17.89 -1.12 -9.92
CA VAL A 154 18.89 -0.83 -10.96
C VAL A 154 19.65 0.46 -10.62
N ILE A 155 18.95 1.48 -10.13
CA ILE A 155 19.58 2.72 -9.66
C ILE A 155 20.51 2.43 -8.48
N GLU A 156 20.03 1.68 -7.48
CA GLU A 156 20.84 1.29 -6.32
C GLU A 156 22.12 0.55 -6.73
N ASP A 157 22.02 -0.40 -7.67
CA ASP A 157 23.15 -1.18 -8.16
C ASP A 157 24.24 -0.27 -8.75
N GLN A 158 23.86 0.82 -9.45
CA GLN A 158 24.85 1.75 -10.00
C GLN A 158 25.64 2.49 -8.91
N PHE A 159 25.04 2.76 -7.76
CA PHE A 159 25.72 3.46 -6.67
C PHE A 159 26.54 2.51 -5.78
N VAL A 160 25.98 1.34 -5.45
CA VAL A 160 26.48 0.47 -4.37
C VAL A 160 27.30 -0.71 -4.89
N ALA A 161 26.90 -1.31 -6.01
CA ALA A 161 27.54 -2.51 -6.54
C ALA A 161 28.55 -2.20 -7.66
N VAL A 162 28.16 -1.31 -8.58
CA VAL A 162 28.94 -0.97 -9.79
C VAL A 162 29.83 0.26 -9.57
N PHE A 163 29.50 1.11 -8.59
CA PHE A 163 30.16 2.40 -8.33
C PHE A 163 30.18 3.35 -9.55
N ASN A 164 29.25 3.19 -10.49
CA ASN A 164 29.03 4.12 -11.60
C ASN A 164 28.03 5.21 -11.19
N TRP A 165 28.50 6.14 -10.37
CA TRP A 165 27.69 7.23 -9.82
C TRP A 165 27.12 8.16 -10.92
N PRO A 166 27.86 8.48 -12.01
CA PRO A 166 27.28 9.26 -13.12
C PRO A 166 26.05 8.60 -13.74
N LEU A 167 26.10 7.30 -14.02
CA LEU A 167 24.96 6.57 -14.59
C LEU A 167 23.81 6.45 -13.57
N GLY A 168 24.11 6.17 -12.31
CA GLY A 168 23.12 6.15 -11.23
C GLY A 168 22.36 7.48 -11.10
N ALA A 169 23.09 8.61 -11.19
CA ALA A 169 22.50 9.94 -11.17
C ALA A 169 21.59 10.18 -12.39
N ALA A 170 22.05 9.83 -13.59
CA ALA A 170 21.25 9.96 -14.81
C ALA A 170 19.94 9.16 -14.72
N LEU A 171 20.00 7.90 -14.28
CA LEU A 171 18.81 7.06 -14.09
C LEU A 171 17.85 7.63 -13.02
N SER A 172 18.39 8.22 -11.96
CA SER A 172 17.60 8.89 -10.92
C SER A 172 16.83 10.10 -11.47
N PHE A 173 17.48 10.93 -12.30
CA PHE A 173 16.83 12.06 -12.95
C PHE A 173 15.77 11.63 -13.98
N VAL A 174 16.01 10.54 -14.72
CA VAL A 174 15.01 9.96 -15.62
C VAL A 174 13.79 9.49 -14.83
N LEU A 175 14.00 8.77 -13.72
CA LEU A 175 12.90 8.31 -12.87
C LEU A 175 12.11 9.48 -12.28
N LEU A 176 12.81 10.51 -11.81
CA LEU A 176 12.20 11.75 -11.34
C LEU A 176 11.33 12.41 -12.41
N ALA A 177 11.83 12.55 -13.63
CA ALA A 177 11.08 13.15 -14.74
C ALA A 177 9.82 12.35 -15.09
N VAL A 178 9.90 11.01 -15.07
CA VAL A 178 8.74 10.12 -15.26
C VAL A 178 7.72 10.32 -14.15
N ILE A 179 8.15 10.32 -12.88
CA ILE A 179 7.26 10.55 -11.73
C ILE A 179 6.57 11.91 -11.85
N LEU A 180 7.32 12.99 -12.10
CA LEU A 180 6.76 14.33 -12.24
C LEU A 180 5.75 14.42 -13.38
N THR A 181 6.01 13.74 -14.50
CA THR A 181 5.09 13.67 -15.64
C THR A 181 3.78 12.98 -15.25
N ILE A 182 3.86 11.84 -14.56
CA ILE A 182 2.68 11.12 -14.06
C ILE A 182 1.88 12.00 -13.08
N LEU A 183 2.56 12.69 -12.15
CA LEU A 183 1.92 13.60 -11.20
C LEU A 183 1.26 14.79 -11.90
N ALA A 184 1.91 15.38 -12.90
CA ALA A 184 1.36 16.47 -13.69
C ALA A 184 0.09 16.05 -14.43
N LEU A 185 0.09 14.85 -15.03
CA LEU A 185 -1.08 14.27 -15.70
C LEU A 185 -2.21 13.89 -14.73
N ALA A 186 -1.89 13.50 -13.50
CA ALA A 186 -2.88 13.21 -12.46
C ALA A 186 -3.47 14.49 -11.82
N SER A 187 -2.74 15.61 -11.86
CA SER A 187 -3.14 16.89 -11.23
C SER A 187 -4.52 17.42 -11.63
N PRO A 188 -5.01 17.33 -12.88
CA PRO A 188 -6.34 17.83 -13.26
C PRO A 188 -7.46 16.99 -12.63
N ALA A 189 -7.24 15.68 -12.47
CA ALA A 189 -8.19 14.79 -11.80
C ALA A 189 -8.27 15.10 -10.30
N LEU A 190 -7.14 15.42 -9.68
CA LEU A 190 -7.06 15.85 -8.27
C LEU A 190 -7.74 17.22 -8.04
N ARG A 191 -7.57 18.16 -8.97
CA ARG A 191 -8.17 19.51 -8.87
C ARG A 191 -9.68 19.53 -9.05
N ARG A 192 -10.24 18.69 -9.92
CA ARG A 192 -11.69 18.60 -10.17
C ARG A 192 -12.49 18.12 -8.97
N SER A 193 -11.83 17.52 -7.99
CA SER A 193 -12.44 17.03 -6.78
C SER A 193 -12.55 18.04 -5.65
N GLN A 194 -11.65 19.02 -5.62
CA GLN A 194 -11.59 19.99 -4.51
C GLN A 194 -12.60 21.14 -4.73
N ARG A 195 -13.35 21.09 -5.84
CA ARG A 195 -14.48 21.96 -6.14
C ARG A 195 -15.77 21.21 -5.90
#